data_AF-A0A374W5N7-F1
#
_entry.id   AF-A0A374W5N7-F1
#
_cell.length_a   1.000
_cell.length_b   1.000
_cell.length_c   1.000
_cell.angle_alpha   90.00
_cell.angle_beta   90.00
_cell.angle_gamma   90.00
#
_symmetry.space_group_name_H-M   'P 1'
#
loop_
_entity.id
_entity.type
_entity.pdbx_description
1 polymer ?
#
loop_
_entity_poly.entity_id
_entity_poly.type
_entity_poly.pdbx_seq_one_letter_code
_entity_poly.pdbx_strand_id
1 'polypeptide(L)'
;MNAQELKLKLETILGIDQIGVNVFFILKNGEDTFNIKKADIRQDAMDPLITSLTYNIHEIIDQISSNEDFRVLNLSSADDRSSAIYEYDLDERPDTFYFIDEVANHIEAGYFSIENGNVFLFNDDRLEDIDGYIIKLGDTDNNILLYRKNYPVNVFKQNKIFLIKGDDSQFTTMNDSFLRVDAKIDFFRLEDSVFIYNLSVLEKFSDFHQIISAEASKSIEQIDALGLVENIEILSERINELSFARKLTKISTISPVFTLPKVQVLSFAQAHRLLSTAFKYSEDGNIILDTKKSQNLFIRLLNDDFLHSQLSNTDYLTPAKDKLD
;
A
#
# COMPACT_ATOMS: atom_id res chain seq x y z
N MET A 1 12.17 -5.93 7.05
CA MET A 1 11.79 -6.50 8.37
C MET A 1 10.92 -7.73 8.14
N ASN A 2 11.08 -8.83 8.89
CA ASN A 2 10.21 -10.01 8.77
C ASN A 2 8.94 -9.92 9.66
N ALA A 3 7.99 -10.85 9.51
CA ALA A 3 6.72 -10.82 10.24
C ALA A 3 6.89 -10.93 11.77
N GLN A 4 7.83 -11.74 12.26
CA GLN A 4 8.06 -11.89 13.70
C GLN A 4 8.75 -10.66 14.30
N GLU A 5 9.68 -10.05 13.56
CA GLU A 5 10.29 -8.77 13.94
C GLU A 5 9.25 -7.65 14.01
N LEU A 6 8.36 -7.56 13.01
CA LEU A 6 7.27 -6.59 13.00
C LEU A 6 6.35 -6.79 14.21
N LYS A 7 5.93 -8.03 14.47
CA LYS A 7 5.11 -8.38 15.63
C LYS A 7 5.74 -7.91 16.94
N LEU A 8 7.02 -8.26 17.17
CA LEU A 8 7.71 -7.91 18.42
C LEU A 8 7.77 -6.39 18.65
N LYS A 9 7.99 -5.61 17.58
CA LYS A 9 8.01 -4.14 17.67
C LYS A 9 6.63 -3.57 17.98
N LEU A 10 5.57 -4.10 17.37
CA LEU A 10 4.19 -3.70 17.68
C LEU A 10 3.84 -4.05 19.14
N GLU A 11 4.18 -5.25 19.61
CA GLU A 11 3.98 -5.65 21.02
C GLU A 11 4.74 -4.75 22.00
N THR A 12 5.96 -4.33 21.64
CA THR A 12 6.76 -3.40 22.44
C THR A 12 6.06 -2.05 22.61
N ILE A 13 5.48 -1.50 21.53
CA ILE A 13 4.74 -0.24 21.57
C ILE A 13 3.47 -0.37 22.41
N LEU A 14 2.73 -1.49 22.28
CA LEU A 14 1.52 -1.72 23.06
C LEU A 14 1.80 -2.02 24.54
N GLY A 15 3.03 -2.40 24.89
CA GLY A 15 3.47 -2.65 26.27
C GLY A 15 3.85 -1.39 27.05
N ILE A 16 3.76 -0.20 26.47
CA ILE A 16 4.10 1.07 27.13
C ILE A 16 3.02 1.43 28.17
N ASP A 17 3.42 1.65 29.42
CA ASP A 17 2.51 1.95 30.55
C ASP A 17 1.64 3.20 30.31
N GLN A 18 2.23 4.26 29.75
CA GLN A 18 1.56 5.51 29.40
C GLN A 18 1.79 5.83 27.93
N ILE A 19 0.95 5.24 27.07
CA ILE A 19 1.06 5.45 25.63
C ILE A 19 0.58 6.86 25.25
N GLY A 20 1.49 7.64 24.66
CA GLY A 20 1.17 8.96 24.14
C GLY A 20 0.50 8.86 22.77
N VAL A 21 -0.33 9.84 22.44
CA VAL A 21 -0.88 9.97 21.09
C VAL A 21 -0.90 11.43 20.64
N ASN A 22 -0.51 11.66 19.39
CA ASN A 22 -0.61 12.96 18.74
C ASN A 22 -1.25 12.77 17.36
N VAL A 23 -2.19 13.65 17.02
CA VAL A 23 -2.93 13.60 15.75
C VAL A 23 -2.55 14.80 14.90
N PHE A 24 -2.35 14.54 13.61
CA PHE A 24 -1.97 15.55 12.62
C PHE A 24 -2.89 15.40 11.41
N PHE A 25 -3.51 16.50 10.98
CA PHE A 25 -4.34 16.55 9.80
C PHE A 25 -3.50 16.97 8.59
N ILE A 26 -3.67 16.25 7.49
CA ILE A 26 -3.19 16.66 6.17
C ILE A 26 -4.34 17.41 5.51
N LEU A 27 -4.14 18.70 5.23
CA LEU A 27 -5.14 19.61 4.68
C LEU A 27 -4.84 19.91 3.21
N LYS A 28 -5.89 20.05 2.40
CA LYS A 28 -5.82 20.56 1.03
C LYS A 28 -5.80 22.07 1.02
N ASN A 29 -4.80 22.66 0.36
CA ASN A 29 -4.66 24.10 0.13
C ASN A 29 -4.74 24.46 -1.37
N GLY A 30 -5.62 23.81 -2.13
CA GLY A 30 -5.77 24.05 -3.57
C GLY A 30 -5.98 22.75 -4.34
N GLU A 31 -5.75 22.78 -5.65
CA GLU A 31 -5.97 21.59 -6.50
C GLU A 31 -5.01 20.44 -6.14
N ASP A 32 -3.74 20.71 -5.83
CA ASP A 32 -2.74 19.67 -5.51
C ASP A 32 -1.66 20.14 -4.50
N THR A 33 -2.02 21.05 -3.58
CA THR A 33 -1.09 21.43 -2.50
C THR A 33 -1.63 20.98 -1.16
N PHE A 34 -0.75 20.44 -0.33
CA PHE A 34 -1.09 19.91 0.97
C PHE A 34 -0.17 20.48 2.03
N ASN A 35 -0.68 20.63 3.24
CA ASN A 35 0.13 20.92 4.41
C ASN A 35 -0.34 20.07 5.60
N ILE A 36 0.53 19.92 6.58
CA ILE A 36 0.23 19.20 7.81
C ILE A 36 0.02 20.18 8.96
N LYS A 37 -1.01 19.94 9.77
CA LYS A 37 -1.26 20.68 11.00
C LYS A 37 -1.55 19.75 12.16
N LYS A 38 -0.97 20.02 13.33
CA LYS A 38 -1.28 19.28 14.56
C LYS A 38 -2.69 19.60 15.03
N ALA A 39 -3.46 18.56 15.34
CA ALA A 39 -4.77 18.68 15.95
C ALA A 39 -4.64 18.70 17.47
N ASP A 40 -5.26 19.68 18.12
CA ASP A 40 -5.39 19.71 19.58
C ASP A 40 -6.65 18.95 20.00
N ILE A 41 -6.45 17.75 20.54
CA ILE A 41 -7.53 16.84 20.95
C ILE A 41 -7.54 16.74 22.46
N ARG A 42 -8.70 17.01 23.06
CA ARG A 42 -8.90 16.87 24.51
C ARG A 42 -8.77 15.41 24.96
N GLN A 43 -8.30 15.23 26.20
CA GLN A 43 -8.06 13.91 26.79
C GLN A 43 -9.27 12.96 26.71
N ASP A 44 -10.49 13.46 26.94
CA ASP A 44 -11.72 12.66 26.91
C ASP A 44 -12.07 12.12 25.52
N ALA A 45 -11.62 12.77 24.46
CA ALA A 45 -11.69 12.26 23.09
C ALA A 45 -10.48 11.40 22.71
N MET A 46 -9.37 11.53 23.47
CA MET A 46 -8.12 10.83 23.23
C MET A 46 -8.16 9.37 23.70
N ASP A 47 -8.70 9.10 24.89
CA ASP A 47 -8.73 7.74 25.46
C ASP A 47 -9.48 6.72 24.57
N PRO A 48 -10.66 7.04 24.00
CA PRO A 48 -11.34 6.14 23.07
C PRO A 48 -10.57 5.94 21.75
N LEU A 49 -9.83 6.96 21.30
CA LEU A 49 -8.99 6.86 20.11
C LEU A 49 -7.82 5.92 20.36
N ILE A 50 -7.10 6.07 21.48
CA ILE A 50 -6.04 5.14 21.91
C ILE A 50 -6.57 3.72 21.96
N THR A 51 -7.71 3.51 22.62
CA THR A 51 -8.36 2.19 22.73
C THR A 51 -8.61 1.58 21.35
N SER A 52 -9.14 2.37 20.41
CA SER A 52 -9.43 1.90 19.06
C SER A 52 -8.16 1.60 18.26
N LEU A 53 -7.11 2.41 18.40
CA LEU A 53 -5.82 2.21 17.74
C LEU A 53 -5.13 0.95 18.25
N THR A 54 -5.04 0.78 19.57
CA THR A 54 -4.49 -0.41 20.22
C THR A 54 -5.22 -1.67 19.76
N TYR A 55 -6.55 -1.62 19.65
CA TYR A 55 -7.32 -2.74 19.10
C TYR A 55 -6.93 -3.06 17.64
N ASN A 56 -6.81 -2.06 16.76
CA ASN A 56 -6.40 -2.30 15.37
C ASN A 56 -4.96 -2.84 15.24
N ILE A 57 -4.05 -2.43 16.12
CA ILE A 57 -2.68 -2.97 16.15
C ILE A 57 -2.68 -4.42 16.68
N HIS A 58 -3.50 -4.74 17.68
CA HIS A 58 -3.68 -6.11 18.14
C HIS A 58 -4.20 -7.03 17.03
N GLU A 59 -5.14 -6.58 16.21
CA GLU A 59 -5.62 -7.37 15.06
C GLU A 59 -4.47 -7.71 14.08
N ILE A 60 -3.52 -6.80 13.87
CA ILE A 60 -2.32 -7.07 13.05
C ILE A 60 -1.45 -8.14 13.72
N ILE A 61 -1.19 -8.01 15.03
CA ILE A 61 -0.42 -8.99 15.81
C ILE A 61 -1.09 -10.37 15.78
N ASP A 62 -2.41 -10.42 15.89
CA ASP A 62 -3.20 -11.64 15.87
C ASP A 62 -3.17 -12.30 14.49
N GLN A 63 -3.24 -11.52 13.41
CA GLN A 63 -3.05 -12.03 12.05
C GLN A 63 -1.67 -12.67 11.88
N ILE A 64 -0.61 -12.03 12.35
CA ILE A 64 0.76 -12.59 12.29
C ILE A 64 0.86 -13.87 13.14
N SER A 65 0.18 -13.91 14.30
CA SER A 65 0.29 -15.02 15.26
C SER A 65 -0.55 -16.23 14.87
N SER A 66 -1.71 -16.02 14.25
CA SER A 66 -2.69 -17.06 13.91
C SER A 66 -2.54 -17.62 12.50
N ASN A 67 -1.82 -16.91 11.62
CA ASN A 67 -1.63 -17.31 10.24
C ASN A 67 -0.15 -17.58 9.94
N GLU A 68 0.22 -18.86 9.91
CA GLU A 68 1.58 -19.29 9.59
C GLU A 68 2.04 -18.90 8.18
N ASP A 69 1.11 -18.58 7.27
CA ASP A 69 1.38 -18.11 5.91
C ASP A 69 1.45 -16.59 5.80
N PHE A 70 1.24 -15.87 6.91
CA PHE A 70 1.37 -14.41 6.92
C PHE A 70 2.81 -14.01 6.60
N ARG A 71 2.98 -13.06 5.69
CA ARG A 71 4.31 -12.55 5.31
C ARG A 71 4.35 -11.03 5.37
N VAL A 72 5.54 -10.53 5.68
CA VAL A 72 5.94 -9.17 5.35
C VAL A 72 6.82 -9.28 4.13
N LEU A 73 6.41 -8.65 3.03
CA LEU A 73 7.08 -8.71 1.74
C LEU A 73 7.43 -7.31 1.28
N ASN A 74 8.48 -7.16 0.49
CA ASN A 74 8.69 -5.93 -0.25
C ASN A 74 7.54 -5.68 -1.23
N LEU A 75 7.17 -4.42 -1.44
CA LEU A 75 6.11 -4.02 -2.37
C LEU A 75 6.48 -4.41 -3.81
N SER A 76 7.75 -4.25 -4.20
CA SER A 76 8.28 -4.67 -5.49
C SER A 76 8.24 -6.19 -5.69
N SER A 77 8.29 -6.95 -4.59
CA SER A 77 8.25 -8.42 -4.54
C SER A 77 6.87 -8.99 -4.24
N ALA A 78 5.86 -8.14 -4.08
CA ALA A 78 4.51 -8.54 -3.73
C ALA A 78 3.99 -9.56 -4.74
N ASP A 79 3.45 -10.70 -4.33
CA ASP A 79 2.70 -11.57 -5.23
C ASP A 79 1.18 -11.35 -5.06
N ASP A 80 0.34 -12.21 -5.63
CA ASP A 80 -1.12 -12.09 -5.53
C ASP A 80 -1.67 -12.73 -4.22
N ARG A 81 -0.85 -12.95 -3.18
CA ARG A 81 -1.32 -13.51 -1.90
C ARG A 81 -2.14 -12.50 -1.08
N SER A 82 -3.16 -12.99 -0.38
CA SER A 82 -4.10 -12.17 0.39
C SER A 82 -3.65 -11.85 1.81
N SER A 83 -2.67 -12.58 2.36
CA SER A 83 -2.24 -12.50 3.76
C SER A 83 -0.83 -11.91 3.87
N ALA A 84 -0.68 -10.64 3.50
CA ALA A 84 0.61 -9.96 3.59
C ALA A 84 0.49 -8.47 3.91
N ILE A 85 1.52 -7.97 4.60
CA ILE A 85 1.84 -6.54 4.70
C ILE A 85 3.01 -6.27 3.77
N TYR A 86 2.97 -5.14 3.07
CA TYR A 86 4.02 -4.79 2.12
C TYR A 86 4.95 -3.71 2.69
N GLU A 87 6.23 -4.00 2.84
CA GLU A 87 7.26 -2.98 3.09
C GLU A 87 7.53 -2.21 1.79
N TYR A 88 7.45 -0.88 1.85
CA TYR A 88 7.68 -0.03 0.68
C TYR A 88 9.17 0.04 0.36
N ASP A 89 9.55 -0.36 -0.86
CA ASP A 89 10.96 -0.49 -1.27
C ASP A 89 11.26 0.09 -2.66
N LEU A 90 10.38 0.94 -3.20
CA LEU A 90 10.65 1.66 -4.44
C LEU A 90 11.45 2.94 -4.16
N ASP A 91 12.29 3.35 -5.12
CA ASP A 91 13.16 4.53 -4.99
C ASP A 91 12.37 5.83 -4.81
N GLU A 92 11.37 6.04 -5.69
CA GLU A 92 10.47 7.19 -5.63
C GLU A 92 9.36 6.92 -4.61
N ARG A 93 8.95 7.94 -3.84
CA ARG A 93 7.95 7.79 -2.76
C ARG A 93 6.73 8.68 -3.04
N PRO A 94 5.50 8.23 -2.73
CA PRO A 94 4.32 9.09 -2.77
C PRO A 94 4.48 10.29 -1.83
N ASP A 95 3.89 11.42 -2.22
CA ASP A 95 3.97 12.69 -1.50
C ASP A 95 3.47 12.57 -0.07
N THR A 96 2.47 11.69 0.14
CA THR A 96 1.90 11.44 1.46
C THR A 96 2.92 10.91 2.47
N PHE A 97 3.97 10.22 1.99
CA PHE A 97 5.01 9.69 2.88
C PHE A 97 5.94 10.79 3.40
N TYR A 98 6.10 11.90 2.68
CA TYR A 98 6.85 13.04 3.19
C TYR A 98 6.20 13.63 4.43
N PHE A 99 4.87 13.67 4.53
CA PHE A 99 4.18 14.14 5.74
C PHE A 99 4.40 13.21 6.94
N ILE A 100 4.48 11.90 6.72
CA ILE A 100 4.84 10.95 7.78
C ILE A 100 6.27 11.22 8.26
N ASP A 101 7.19 11.43 7.33
CA ASP A 101 8.58 11.73 7.67
C ASP A 101 8.73 13.09 8.35
N GLU A 102 7.91 14.05 7.96
CA GLU A 102 7.84 15.36 8.60
C GLU A 102 7.48 15.20 10.08
N VAL A 103 6.41 14.46 10.41
CA VAL A 103 5.99 14.21 11.80
C VAL A 103 7.03 13.41 12.59
N ALA A 104 7.69 12.44 11.95
CA ALA A 104 8.67 11.60 12.61
C ALA A 104 9.98 12.34 12.91
N ASN A 105 10.45 13.19 11.98
CA ASN A 105 11.79 13.77 12.02
C ASN A 105 11.82 15.21 12.53
N HIS A 106 10.70 15.95 12.55
CA HIS A 106 10.68 17.33 13.06
C HIS A 106 10.67 17.36 14.59
N ILE A 107 11.88 17.46 15.15
CA ILE A 107 12.17 17.55 16.58
C ILE A 107 12.32 19.02 17.02
N GLU A 108 12.28 19.99 16.10
CA GLU A 108 12.44 21.40 16.45
C GLU A 108 11.29 21.86 17.35
N ALA A 109 11.66 22.28 18.57
CA ALA A 109 10.71 22.70 19.57
C ALA A 109 9.88 23.87 19.04
N GLY A 110 8.56 23.69 19.01
CA GLY A 110 7.63 24.71 18.53
C GLY A 110 7.28 24.62 17.05
N TYR A 111 7.80 23.66 16.27
CA TYR A 111 7.40 23.48 14.86
C TYR A 111 5.87 23.37 14.73
N PHE A 112 5.25 22.48 15.51
CA PHE A 112 3.79 22.34 15.63
C PHE A 112 3.22 23.30 16.70
N SER A 113 3.37 24.60 16.49
CA SER A 113 2.79 25.65 17.34
C SER A 113 1.85 26.56 16.56
N ILE A 114 1.04 27.30 17.31
CA ILE A 114 0.14 28.32 16.74
C ILE A 114 0.95 29.44 16.06
N GLU A 115 2.10 29.83 16.63
CA GLU A 115 2.96 30.90 16.09
C GLU A 115 3.52 30.56 14.71
N ASN A 116 3.84 29.29 14.48
CA ASN A 116 4.30 28.77 13.19
C ASN A 116 3.15 28.38 12.24
N GLY A 117 1.89 28.56 12.64
CA GLY A 117 0.72 28.25 11.81
C GLY A 117 0.49 26.74 11.57
N ASN A 118 1.20 25.88 12.30
CA ASN A 118 1.20 24.42 12.09
C ASN A 118 0.28 23.68 13.07
N VAL A 119 -0.70 24.40 13.65
CA VAL A 119 -1.76 23.84 14.49
C VAL A 119 -3.10 24.11 13.80
N PHE A 120 -3.98 23.11 13.81
CA PHE A 120 -5.31 23.21 13.22
C PHE A 120 -6.16 24.19 14.05
N LEU A 121 -6.72 25.21 13.39
CA LEU A 121 -7.55 26.23 14.01
C LEU A 121 -8.91 26.29 13.33
N PHE A 122 -10.00 26.04 14.06
CA PHE A 122 -11.36 26.03 13.50
C PHE A 122 -11.80 27.34 12.82
N ASN A 123 -11.13 28.47 13.11
CA ASN A 123 -11.41 29.75 12.48
C ASN A 123 -10.76 29.90 11.10
N ASP A 124 -9.65 29.18 10.86
CA ASP A 124 -8.81 29.33 9.67
C ASP A 124 -8.84 28.08 8.78
N ASP A 125 -9.09 26.91 9.38
CA ASP A 125 -9.06 25.61 8.74
C ASP A 125 -10.44 24.97 8.70
N ARG A 126 -10.76 24.31 7.59
CA ARG A 126 -12.06 23.65 7.40
C ARG A 126 -11.90 22.15 7.50
N LEU A 127 -12.84 21.50 8.20
CA LEU A 127 -12.89 20.03 8.30
C LEU A 127 -13.00 19.33 6.94
N GLU A 128 -13.56 20.01 5.93
CA GLU A 128 -13.69 19.50 4.56
C GLU A 128 -12.39 19.42 3.79
N ASP A 129 -11.38 20.19 4.22
CA ASP A 129 -10.06 20.19 3.58
C ASP A 129 -9.17 19.06 4.12
N ILE A 130 -9.59 18.38 5.19
CA ILE A 130 -8.85 17.22 5.73
C ILE A 130 -8.89 16.08 4.72
N ASP A 131 -7.74 15.80 4.13
CA ASP A 131 -7.55 14.73 3.16
C ASP A 131 -7.16 13.40 3.81
N GLY A 132 -6.46 13.47 4.93
CA GLY A 132 -6.00 12.34 5.71
C GLY A 132 -5.49 12.78 7.07
N TYR A 133 -5.14 11.81 7.90
CA TYR A 133 -4.53 12.06 9.18
C TYR A 133 -3.43 11.07 9.51
N ILE A 134 -2.42 11.59 10.19
CA ILE A 134 -1.31 10.84 10.75
C ILE A 134 -1.48 10.84 12.25
N ILE A 135 -1.37 9.66 12.85
CA ILE A 135 -1.47 9.46 14.29
C ILE A 135 -0.16 8.86 14.77
N LYS A 136 0.59 9.62 15.56
CA LYS A 136 1.79 9.13 16.25
C LYS A 136 1.35 8.53 17.57
N LEU A 137 1.53 7.22 17.74
CA LEU A 137 1.19 6.46 18.94
C LEU A 137 2.46 5.86 19.54
N GLY A 138 2.68 6.03 20.84
CA GLY A 138 3.87 5.52 21.53
C GLY A 138 4.53 6.54 22.44
N ASP A 139 5.78 6.27 22.79
CA ASP A 139 6.63 7.20 23.53
C ASP A 139 7.67 7.87 22.60
N THR A 140 8.75 8.42 23.16
CA THR A 140 9.79 9.11 22.38
C THR A 140 10.62 8.13 21.55
N ASP A 141 10.88 6.94 22.08
CA ASP A 141 11.82 5.96 21.54
C ASP A 141 11.08 4.84 20.78
N ASN A 142 9.88 4.47 21.25
CA ASN A 142 9.05 3.39 20.75
C ASN A 142 7.73 3.96 20.28
N ASN A 143 7.65 4.30 18.99
CA ASN A 143 6.42 4.83 18.41
C ASN A 143 6.16 4.28 17.01
N ILE A 144 4.89 4.36 16.62
CA ILE A 144 4.39 4.07 15.29
C ILE A 144 3.64 5.28 14.76
N LEU A 145 3.85 5.61 13.49
CA LEU A 145 3.07 6.63 12.80
C LEU A 145 2.07 5.93 11.90
N LEU A 146 0.79 6.07 12.23
CA LEU A 146 -0.31 5.46 11.50
C LEU A 146 -0.92 6.48 10.55
N TYR A 147 -1.08 6.13 9.30
CA TYR A 147 -1.82 6.95 8.35
C TYR A 147 -3.19 6.34 8.05
N ARG A 148 -4.16 7.24 7.95
CA ARG A 148 -5.51 6.94 7.51
C ARG A 148 -6.03 8.00 6.56
N LYS A 149 -6.52 7.57 5.40
CA LYS A 149 -7.21 8.44 4.45
C LYS A 149 -8.52 8.94 5.06
N ASN A 150 -8.78 10.24 4.97
CA ASN A 150 -10.09 10.79 5.32
C ASN A 150 -11.04 10.71 4.11
N TYR A 151 -12.26 10.25 4.37
CA TYR A 151 -13.30 10.16 3.34
C TYR A 151 -14.39 11.19 3.63
N PRO A 152 -15.05 11.76 2.60
CA PRO A 152 -16.10 12.78 2.79
C PRO A 152 -17.24 12.36 3.74
N VAL A 153 -17.50 11.05 3.85
CA VAL A 153 -18.49 10.47 4.78
C VAL A 153 -18.16 10.71 6.26
N ASN A 154 -16.90 11.02 6.58
CA ASN A 154 -16.46 11.32 7.94
C ASN A 154 -16.69 12.77 8.33
N VAL A 155 -17.03 13.66 7.40
CA VAL A 155 -17.23 15.09 7.65
C VAL A 155 -18.72 15.41 7.67
N PHE A 156 -19.21 15.81 8.84
CA PHE A 156 -20.62 16.08 9.10
C PHE A 156 -20.84 17.60 9.20
N LYS A 157 -21.86 18.12 8.51
CA LYS A 157 -22.10 19.57 8.31
C LYS A 157 -23.52 19.98 8.68
N GLN A 158 -23.70 21.25 9.02
CA GLN A 158 -24.99 21.84 9.42
C GLN A 158 -26.10 21.78 8.36
N ASN A 159 -25.78 21.65 7.07
CA ASN A 159 -26.78 21.59 6.00
C ASN A 159 -27.47 20.22 5.84
N LYS A 160 -27.21 19.27 6.74
CA LYS A 160 -27.88 17.97 6.79
C LYS A 160 -28.50 17.77 8.17
N ILE A 161 -29.69 17.17 8.22
CA ILE A 161 -30.33 16.81 9.49
C ILE A 161 -29.70 15.50 9.97
N PHE A 162 -28.94 15.57 11.07
CA PHE A 162 -28.44 14.38 11.77
C PHE A 162 -29.29 14.11 13.00
N LEU A 163 -29.83 12.90 13.10
CA LEU A 163 -30.59 12.45 14.25
C LEU A 163 -29.65 11.76 15.25
N ILE A 164 -29.62 12.24 16.48
CA ILE A 164 -28.95 11.59 17.61
C ILE A 164 -29.98 11.18 18.66
N LYS A 165 -29.60 10.25 19.55
CA LYS A 165 -30.48 9.78 20.62
C LYS A 165 -30.89 10.95 21.52
N GLY A 166 -32.19 11.18 21.64
CA GLY A 166 -32.79 12.07 22.62
C GLY A 166 -33.41 11.28 23.78
N ASP A 167 -34.52 11.76 24.32
CA ASP A 167 -35.20 11.17 25.46
C ASP A 167 -36.16 10.03 25.06
N ASP A 168 -36.17 8.95 25.84
CA ASP A 168 -36.98 7.74 25.65
C ASP A 168 -36.94 7.17 24.21
N SER A 169 -37.92 7.53 23.39
CA SER A 169 -38.09 7.10 22.00
C SER A 169 -37.88 8.22 20.97
N GLN A 170 -37.50 9.41 21.41
CA GLN A 170 -37.34 10.59 20.56
C GLN A 170 -35.89 10.74 20.07
N PHE A 171 -35.75 11.20 18.83
CA PHE A 171 -34.48 11.66 18.29
C PHE A 171 -34.38 13.18 18.42
N THR A 172 -33.18 13.68 18.71
CA THR A 172 -32.84 15.11 18.62
C THR A 172 -31.84 15.35 17.49
N THR A 173 -31.49 16.60 17.23
CA THR A 173 -30.60 16.98 16.11
C THR A 173 -29.22 17.44 16.59
N MET A 174 -28.18 17.12 15.81
CA MET A 174 -26.83 17.66 15.99
C MET A 174 -26.65 18.91 15.13
N ASN A 175 -26.42 20.07 15.74
CA ASN A 175 -26.27 21.35 15.05
C ASN A 175 -24.81 21.76 14.82
N ASP A 176 -23.85 21.04 15.37
CA ASP A 176 -22.43 21.32 15.19
C ASP A 176 -21.85 20.47 14.06
N SER A 177 -20.88 21.04 13.33
CA SER A 177 -20.08 20.26 12.39
C SER A 177 -19.09 19.42 13.16
N PHE A 178 -18.91 18.16 12.77
CA PHE A 178 -17.98 17.26 13.44
C PHE A 178 -17.25 16.35 12.45
N LEU A 179 -16.07 15.89 12.86
CA LEU A 179 -15.26 14.92 12.15
C LEU A 179 -15.32 13.59 12.89
N ARG A 180 -15.67 12.52 12.17
CA ARG A 180 -15.47 11.16 12.66
C ARG A 180 -14.05 10.71 12.32
N VAL A 181 -13.20 10.60 13.33
CA VAL A 181 -11.88 9.98 13.19
C VAL A 181 -12.04 8.46 13.29
N ASP A 182 -11.69 7.77 12.21
CA ASP A 182 -11.63 6.30 12.13
C ASP A 182 -10.21 5.82 12.46
N ALA A 183 -10.08 4.83 13.35
CA ALA A 183 -8.80 4.28 13.81
C ALA A 183 -8.23 3.19 12.89
N LYS A 184 -8.88 2.88 11.76
CA LYS A 184 -8.34 1.96 10.76
C LYS A 184 -6.99 2.44 10.23
N ILE A 185 -6.11 1.48 9.94
CA ILE A 185 -4.76 1.72 9.45
C ILE A 185 -4.75 1.46 7.94
N ASP A 186 -4.27 2.40 7.13
CA ASP A 186 -4.06 2.16 5.70
C ASP A 186 -2.60 1.86 5.39
N PHE A 187 -1.69 2.62 5.98
CA PHE A 187 -0.27 2.30 6.05
C PHE A 187 0.32 2.91 7.32
N PHE A 188 1.50 2.46 7.70
CA PHE A 188 2.17 2.94 8.89
C PHE A 188 3.67 3.01 8.68
N ARG A 189 4.33 3.93 9.37
CA ARG A 189 5.78 3.96 9.50
C ARG A 189 6.17 3.43 10.86
N LEU A 190 7.14 2.53 10.85
CA LEU A 190 7.76 1.98 12.03
C LEU A 190 9.27 2.03 11.82
N GLU A 191 9.97 2.73 12.71
CA GLU A 191 11.36 3.14 12.50
C GLU A 191 11.52 3.88 11.18
N ASP A 192 12.35 3.41 10.24
CA ASP A 192 12.60 4.07 8.95
C ASP A 192 11.84 3.43 7.78
N SER A 193 11.07 2.38 8.04
CA SER A 193 10.32 1.65 7.02
C SER A 193 8.84 2.04 7.01
N VAL A 194 8.28 2.17 5.81
CA VAL A 194 6.83 2.34 5.60
C VAL A 194 6.22 1.00 5.20
N PHE A 195 5.16 0.61 5.89
CA PHE A 195 4.42 -0.63 5.69
C PHE A 195 3.01 -0.34 5.20
N ILE A 196 2.62 -0.98 4.10
CA ILE A 196 1.33 -0.85 3.44
C ILE A 196 0.42 -1.98 3.90
N TYR A 197 -0.53 -1.64 4.76
CA TYR A 197 -1.55 -2.58 5.25
C TYR A 197 -2.75 -2.66 4.30
N ASN A 198 -3.12 -1.53 3.69
CA ASN A 198 -4.22 -1.41 2.74
C ASN A 198 -3.72 -0.88 1.40
N LEU A 199 -3.26 -1.79 0.56
CA LEU A 199 -2.77 -1.50 -0.78
C LEU A 199 -3.79 -0.78 -1.65
N SER A 200 -5.09 -1.07 -1.49
CA SER A 200 -6.16 -0.42 -2.27
C SER A 200 -6.28 1.08 -2.02
N VAL A 201 -5.75 1.58 -0.89
CA VAL A 201 -5.71 3.03 -0.60
C VAL A 201 -4.50 3.68 -1.21
N LEU A 202 -3.33 3.05 -1.13
CA LEU A 202 -2.12 3.50 -1.81
C LEU A 202 -2.36 3.62 -3.32
N GLU A 203 -3.04 2.64 -3.90
CA GLU A 203 -3.44 2.58 -5.31
C GLU A 203 -4.40 3.70 -5.76
N LYS A 204 -4.93 4.52 -4.85
CA LYS A 204 -5.77 5.68 -5.21
C LYS A 204 -4.98 6.98 -5.31
N PHE A 205 -3.72 7.00 -4.88
CA PHE A 205 -2.91 8.19 -4.99
C PHE A 205 -2.35 8.32 -6.40
N SER A 206 -2.56 9.47 -7.03
CA SER A 206 -2.23 9.75 -8.42
C SER A 206 -0.71 9.71 -8.69
N ASP A 207 0.08 10.21 -7.76
CA ASP A 207 1.55 10.12 -7.73
C ASP A 207 2.02 8.66 -7.67
N PHE A 208 1.37 7.80 -6.88
CA PHE A 208 1.69 6.37 -6.84
C PHE A 208 1.45 5.68 -8.18
N HIS A 209 0.38 6.05 -8.91
CA HIS A 209 0.18 5.57 -10.28
C HIS A 209 1.34 5.95 -11.21
N GLN A 210 1.88 7.16 -11.08
CA GLN A 210 3.02 7.63 -11.88
C GLN A 210 4.29 6.85 -11.55
N ILE A 211 4.57 6.64 -10.25
CA ILE A 211 5.72 5.86 -9.78
C ILE A 211 5.68 4.44 -10.35
N ILE A 212 4.53 3.75 -10.21
CA ILE A 212 4.35 2.38 -10.72
C ILE A 212 4.47 2.34 -12.24
N SER A 213 3.97 3.36 -12.95
CA SER A 213 4.06 3.43 -14.41
C SER A 213 5.50 3.62 -14.90
N ALA A 214 6.28 4.45 -14.20
CA ALA A 214 7.69 4.65 -14.49
C ALA A 214 8.48 3.35 -14.25
N GLU A 215 8.22 2.67 -13.14
CA GLU A 215 8.88 1.41 -12.82
C GLU A 215 8.51 0.27 -13.79
N ALA A 216 7.24 0.22 -14.22
CA ALA A 216 6.78 -0.72 -15.24
C ALA A 216 7.46 -0.46 -16.59
N SER A 217 7.72 0.81 -16.93
CA SER A 217 8.42 1.17 -18.17
C SER A 217 9.86 0.67 -18.15
N LYS A 218 10.60 0.87 -17.04
CA LYS A 218 11.95 0.29 -16.86
C LYS A 218 11.94 -1.23 -16.99
N SER A 219 10.91 -1.88 -16.43
CA SER A 219 10.76 -3.33 -16.51
C SER A 219 10.55 -3.81 -17.96
N ILE A 220 9.82 -3.05 -18.79
CA ILE A 220 9.66 -3.38 -20.22
C ILE A 220 10.99 -3.30 -20.96
N GLU A 221 11.83 -2.30 -20.69
CA GLU A 221 13.16 -2.20 -21.30
C GLU A 221 14.03 -3.41 -20.96
N GLN A 222 13.96 -3.89 -19.71
CA GLN A 222 14.67 -5.11 -19.29
C GLN A 222 14.12 -6.36 -19.97
N ILE A 223 12.81 -6.44 -20.18
CA ILE A 223 12.16 -7.53 -20.91
C ILE A 223 12.56 -7.52 -22.38
N ASP A 224 12.61 -6.35 -23.01
CA ASP A 224 13.00 -6.19 -24.41
C ASP A 224 14.42 -6.71 -24.65
N ALA A 225 15.34 -6.45 -23.70
CA ALA A 225 16.70 -6.95 -23.75
C ALA A 225 16.81 -8.48 -23.76
N LEU A 226 15.78 -9.23 -23.31
CA LEU A 226 15.74 -10.70 -23.42
C LEU A 226 15.51 -11.16 -24.86
N GLY A 227 14.99 -10.28 -25.73
CA GLY A 227 14.71 -10.55 -27.13
C GLY A 227 13.68 -11.67 -27.35
N LEU A 228 12.75 -11.87 -26.40
CA LEU A 228 11.76 -12.96 -26.43
C LEU A 228 10.52 -12.62 -27.27
N VAL A 229 10.25 -11.34 -27.47
CA VAL A 229 9.00 -10.81 -28.04
C VAL A 229 9.30 -10.00 -29.28
N GLU A 230 8.46 -10.11 -30.32
CA GLU A 230 8.63 -9.33 -31.56
C GLU A 230 8.00 -7.93 -31.48
N ASN A 231 6.83 -7.81 -30.83
CA ASN A 231 6.06 -6.57 -30.70
C ASN A 231 5.98 -6.11 -29.24
N ILE A 232 7.13 -5.86 -28.60
CA ILE A 232 7.24 -5.51 -27.18
C ILE A 232 6.48 -4.22 -26.82
N GLU A 233 6.38 -3.29 -27.76
CA GLU A 233 5.75 -1.98 -27.61
C GLU A 233 4.29 -2.06 -27.13
N ILE A 234 3.60 -3.17 -27.42
CA ILE A 234 2.21 -3.38 -27.02
C ILE A 234 2.04 -3.52 -25.50
N LEU A 235 3.10 -3.86 -24.77
CA LEU A 235 3.06 -3.87 -23.30
C LEU A 235 2.90 -2.46 -22.75
N SER A 236 3.50 -1.47 -23.41
CA SER A 236 3.47 -0.07 -23.00
C SER A 236 2.05 0.53 -23.07
N GLU A 237 1.23 0.07 -24.02
CA GLU A 237 -0.16 0.52 -24.18
C GLU A 237 -1.04 0.23 -22.95
N ARG A 238 -0.62 -0.70 -22.09
CA ARG A 238 -1.38 -1.15 -20.91
C ARG A 238 -0.81 -0.69 -19.59
N ILE A 239 0.24 0.12 -19.57
CA ILE A 239 0.82 0.65 -18.32
C ILE A 239 -0.21 1.47 -17.52
N ASN A 240 -1.14 2.14 -18.19
CA ASN A 240 -2.22 2.87 -17.50
C ASN A 240 -3.18 1.95 -16.72
N GLU A 241 -3.20 0.65 -17.01
CA GLU A 241 -3.91 -0.34 -16.19
C GLU A 241 -3.06 -0.66 -14.94
N LEU A 242 -3.39 -0.05 -13.79
CA LEU A 242 -2.58 -0.18 -12.56
C LEU A 242 -2.25 -1.63 -12.19
N SER A 243 -3.22 -2.53 -12.31
CA SER A 243 -3.02 -3.96 -12.01
C SER A 243 -2.05 -4.65 -12.97
N PHE A 244 -1.92 -4.16 -14.20
CA PHE A 244 -0.97 -4.65 -15.18
C PHE A 244 0.41 -4.05 -14.97
N ALA A 245 0.51 -2.72 -14.78
CA ALA A 245 1.77 -2.06 -14.46
C ALA A 245 2.41 -2.63 -13.20
N ARG A 246 1.63 -2.83 -12.14
CA ARG A 246 2.11 -3.50 -10.92
C ARG A 246 2.63 -4.92 -11.14
N LYS A 247 2.16 -5.62 -12.16
CA LYS A 247 2.70 -6.95 -12.49
C LYS A 247 4.03 -6.82 -13.22
N LEU A 248 4.17 -5.83 -14.10
CA LEU A 248 5.42 -5.53 -14.77
C LEU A 248 6.55 -5.16 -13.80
N THR A 249 6.26 -4.33 -12.79
CA THR A 249 7.26 -3.92 -11.78
C THR A 249 7.86 -5.07 -10.98
N LYS A 250 7.20 -6.23 -10.93
CA LYS A 250 7.61 -7.41 -10.14
C LYS A 250 8.51 -8.37 -10.91
N ILE A 251 8.49 -8.31 -12.24
CA ILE A 251 9.00 -9.37 -13.10
C ILE A 251 10.53 -9.47 -13.05
N SER A 252 11.22 -8.33 -13.08
CA SER A 252 12.67 -8.28 -13.29
C SER A 252 13.50 -8.43 -12.01
N THR A 253 12.95 -8.09 -10.84
CA THR A 253 13.69 -8.04 -9.58
C THR A 253 14.02 -9.42 -9.00
N ILE A 254 13.26 -10.48 -9.37
CA ILE A 254 13.30 -11.77 -8.62
C ILE A 254 13.24 -12.99 -9.52
N SER A 255 12.77 -12.84 -10.76
CA SER A 255 12.47 -14.01 -11.58
C SER A 255 13.74 -14.70 -12.08
N PRO A 256 13.88 -16.03 -11.88
CA PRO A 256 14.98 -16.80 -12.45
C PRO A 256 14.95 -16.80 -13.99
N VAL A 257 13.81 -16.50 -14.61
CA VAL A 257 13.64 -16.53 -16.09
C VAL A 257 14.58 -15.55 -16.78
N PHE A 258 14.91 -14.42 -16.14
CA PHE A 258 15.85 -13.42 -16.68
C PHE A 258 17.28 -13.94 -16.80
N THR A 259 17.61 -15.02 -16.10
CA THR A 259 18.94 -15.65 -16.15
C THR A 259 19.04 -16.78 -17.17
N LEU A 260 17.91 -17.18 -17.77
CA LEU A 260 17.85 -18.30 -18.70
C LEU A 260 18.20 -17.87 -20.13
N PRO A 261 18.85 -18.74 -20.93
CA PRO A 261 19.05 -18.48 -22.35
C PRO A 261 17.73 -18.32 -23.11
N LYS A 262 17.66 -17.33 -24.00
CA LYS A 262 16.50 -17.07 -24.90
C LYS A 262 15.92 -18.36 -25.51
N VAL A 263 16.80 -19.20 -26.06
CA VAL A 263 16.41 -20.46 -26.73
C VAL A 263 15.68 -21.40 -25.77
N GLN A 264 16.11 -21.49 -24.50
CA GLN A 264 15.48 -22.35 -23.50
C GLN A 264 14.05 -21.87 -23.18
N VAL A 265 13.87 -20.56 -22.98
CA VAL A 265 12.55 -19.97 -22.67
C VAL A 265 11.58 -20.15 -23.84
N LEU A 266 12.02 -19.87 -25.07
CA LEU A 266 11.18 -20.05 -26.27
C LEU A 266 10.82 -21.52 -26.51
N SER A 267 11.77 -22.44 -26.32
CA SER A 267 11.54 -23.88 -26.46
C SER A 267 10.52 -24.37 -25.43
N PHE A 268 10.63 -23.90 -24.19
CA PHE A 268 9.63 -24.17 -23.15
C PHE A 268 8.24 -23.65 -23.55
N ALA A 269 8.14 -22.39 -23.98
CA ALA A 269 6.85 -21.79 -24.36
C ALA A 269 6.18 -22.53 -25.54
N GLN A 270 6.96 -22.99 -26.52
CA GLN A 270 6.47 -23.75 -27.68
C GLN A 270 6.08 -25.19 -27.33
N ALA A 271 6.78 -25.83 -26.38
CA ALA A 271 6.46 -27.18 -25.94
C ALA A 271 5.32 -27.24 -24.91
N HIS A 272 5.12 -26.16 -24.14
CA HIS A 272 4.15 -26.12 -23.06
C HIS A 272 2.71 -26.07 -23.58
N ARG A 273 1.88 -27.04 -23.15
CA ARG A 273 0.51 -27.29 -23.64
C ARG A 273 -0.38 -26.04 -23.70
N LEU A 274 -0.29 -25.17 -22.69
CA LEU A 274 -1.11 -23.97 -22.61
C LEU A 274 -0.51 -22.78 -23.38
N LEU A 275 0.82 -22.66 -23.40
CA LEU A 275 1.49 -21.48 -23.95
C LEU A 275 1.57 -21.57 -25.48
N SER A 276 1.81 -22.77 -26.02
CA SER A 276 1.88 -23.03 -27.45
C SER A 276 0.59 -22.69 -28.20
N THR A 277 -0.56 -22.83 -27.54
CA THR A 277 -1.88 -22.49 -28.09
C THR A 277 -2.29 -21.04 -27.82
N ALA A 278 -1.64 -20.37 -26.86
CA ALA A 278 -1.97 -19.01 -26.47
C ALA A 278 -1.09 -17.95 -27.15
N PHE A 279 0.13 -18.31 -27.52
CA PHE A 279 1.07 -17.44 -28.22
C PHE A 279 1.04 -17.72 -29.72
N LYS A 280 1.20 -16.64 -30.49
CA LYS A 280 1.68 -16.72 -31.87
C LYS A 280 3.19 -16.55 -31.86
N TYR A 281 3.83 -17.03 -32.91
CA TYR A 281 5.28 -16.96 -33.07
C TYR A 281 5.62 -16.34 -34.43
N SER A 282 6.68 -15.53 -34.44
CA SER A 282 7.26 -14.95 -35.64
C SER A 282 8.03 -15.98 -36.47
N GLU A 283 8.51 -15.58 -37.65
CA GLU A 283 9.40 -16.43 -38.46
C GLU A 283 10.69 -16.78 -37.71
N ASP A 284 11.20 -15.86 -36.89
CA ASP A 284 12.38 -16.04 -36.03
C ASP A 284 12.07 -16.80 -34.72
N GLY A 285 10.82 -17.20 -34.51
CA GLY A 285 10.37 -17.95 -33.34
C GLY A 285 10.14 -17.11 -32.08
N ASN A 286 10.14 -15.78 -32.18
CA ASN A 286 9.82 -14.87 -31.08
C ASN A 286 8.31 -14.87 -30.80
N ILE A 287 7.92 -14.57 -29.56
CA ILE A 287 6.52 -14.50 -29.14
C ILE A 287 5.86 -13.21 -29.67
N ILE A 288 4.61 -13.31 -30.13
CA ILE A 288 3.79 -12.17 -30.55
C ILE A 288 2.62 -11.98 -29.56
N LEU A 289 2.43 -10.75 -29.05
CA LEU A 289 1.56 -10.43 -27.92
C LEU A 289 0.27 -9.65 -28.29
N ASP A 290 -0.38 -10.00 -29.39
CA ASP A 290 -1.56 -9.30 -29.95
C ASP A 290 -2.79 -9.18 -29.03
N THR A 291 -2.89 -10.01 -27.98
CA THR A 291 -4.09 -10.07 -27.14
C THR A 291 -3.77 -9.79 -25.66
N LYS A 292 -4.73 -9.24 -24.92
CA LYS A 292 -4.60 -9.12 -23.46
C LYS A 292 -4.32 -10.46 -22.77
N LYS A 293 -4.85 -11.57 -23.33
CA LYS A 293 -4.60 -12.92 -22.83
C LYS A 293 -3.14 -13.34 -23.00
N SER A 294 -2.57 -13.17 -24.19
CA SER A 294 -1.16 -13.47 -24.46
C SER A 294 -0.24 -12.59 -23.62
N GLN A 295 -0.53 -11.30 -23.51
CA GLN A 295 0.25 -10.40 -22.65
C GLN A 295 0.23 -10.86 -21.19
N ASN A 296 -0.95 -11.13 -20.62
CA ASN A 296 -1.05 -11.61 -19.23
C ASN A 296 -0.36 -12.96 -19.02
N LEU A 297 -0.41 -13.89 -19.99
CA LEU A 297 0.29 -15.17 -19.90
C LEU A 297 1.81 -15.03 -20.04
N PHE A 298 2.27 -14.07 -20.84
CA PHE A 298 3.68 -13.76 -20.98
C PHE A 298 4.26 -13.22 -19.67
N ILE A 299 3.53 -12.34 -18.98
CA ILE A 299 3.92 -11.89 -17.63
C ILE A 299 4.02 -13.07 -16.65
N ARG A 300 3.08 -14.02 -16.70
CA ARG A 300 3.14 -15.24 -15.87
C ARG A 300 4.32 -16.14 -16.22
N LEU A 301 4.68 -16.21 -17.52
CA LEU A 301 5.86 -16.95 -17.97
C LEU A 301 7.11 -16.31 -17.37
N LEU A 302 7.23 -14.98 -17.48
CA LEU A 302 8.35 -14.25 -16.93
C LEU A 302 8.41 -14.29 -15.42
N ASN A 303 7.29 -14.44 -14.71
CA ASN A 303 7.28 -14.61 -13.25
C ASN A 303 7.63 -16.02 -12.78
N ASP A 304 7.87 -16.99 -13.67
CA ASP A 304 8.08 -18.40 -13.33
C ASP A 304 6.84 -19.04 -12.64
N ASP A 305 5.64 -18.73 -13.14
CA ASP A 305 4.39 -19.22 -12.53
C ASP A 305 3.97 -20.63 -13.01
N PHE A 306 4.66 -21.17 -14.03
CA PHE A 306 4.38 -22.48 -14.61
C PHE A 306 5.22 -23.56 -13.94
N LEU A 307 4.64 -24.24 -12.96
CA LEU A 307 5.34 -25.24 -12.15
C LEU A 307 4.90 -26.66 -12.52
N HIS A 308 5.83 -27.60 -12.42
CA HIS A 308 5.55 -29.02 -12.65
C HIS A 308 5.76 -29.81 -11.35
N SER A 309 4.73 -30.52 -10.90
CA SER A 309 4.83 -31.38 -9.73
C SER A 309 5.52 -32.70 -10.08
N GLN A 310 6.68 -32.95 -9.46
CA GLN A 310 7.40 -34.21 -9.63
C GLN A 310 6.64 -35.42 -9.07
N LEU A 311 5.75 -35.22 -8.09
CA LEU A 311 5.00 -36.30 -7.44
C LEU A 311 3.79 -36.74 -8.27
N SER A 312 2.99 -35.78 -8.72
CA SER A 312 1.75 -36.05 -9.46
C SER A 312 1.93 -36.01 -10.97
N ASN A 313 3.09 -35.56 -11.46
CA ASN A 313 3.38 -35.32 -12.87
C ASN A 313 2.35 -34.39 -13.52
N THR A 314 1.93 -33.36 -12.76
CA THR A 314 0.87 -32.41 -13.14
C THR A 314 1.45 -31.00 -13.22
N ASP A 315 1.04 -30.26 -14.26
CA ASP A 315 1.38 -28.84 -14.42
C ASP A 315 0.41 -27.94 -13.65
N TYR A 316 0.96 -26.95 -12.97
CA TYR A 316 0.25 -25.95 -12.19
C TYR A 316 0.59 -24.55 -12.67
N LEU A 317 -0.36 -23.65 -12.46
CA LEU A 317 -0.16 -22.23 -12.65
C LEU A 317 -0.37 -21.54 -11.31
N THR A 318 0.71 -21.12 -10.66
CA THR A 318 0.66 -20.51 -9.32
C THR A 318 1.21 -19.09 -9.34
N PRO A 319 0.43 -18.08 -8.88
CA PRO A 319 0.92 -16.71 -8.80
C PRO A 319 1.77 -16.45 -7.55
N ALA A 320 1.64 -17.28 -6.51
CA ALA A 320 2.40 -17.21 -5.28
C ALA A 320 3.18 -18.51 -5.10
N LYS A 321 4.46 -18.40 -4.73
CA LYS A 321 5.37 -19.53 -4.54
C LYS A 321 6.49 -19.14 -3.59
N ASP A 322 6.87 -20.07 -2.74
CA ASP A 322 8.01 -19.92 -1.86
C ASP A 322 9.13 -20.82 -2.41
N LYS A 323 10.34 -20.26 -2.58
CA LYS A 323 11.51 -21.07 -2.93
C LYS A 323 11.93 -21.86 -1.68
N LEU A 324 12.20 -23.14 -1.88
CA LEU A 324 12.87 -23.96 -0.87
C LEU A 324 14.37 -23.74 -1.09
N ASP A 325 15.04 -23.15 -0.10
CA ASP A 325 16.49 -22.95 -0.11
C ASP A 325 17.27 -24.28 -0.01
#